data_AF-A0A7J5BRI4-F1
#
_entry.id   AF-A0A7J5BRI4-F1
#
_cell.length_a   1.000
_cell.length_b   1.000
_cell.length_c   1.000
_cell.angle_alpha   90.00
_cell.angle_beta   90.00
_cell.angle_gamma   90.00
#
_symmetry.space_group_name_H-M   'P 1'
#
loop_
_entity.id
_entity.type
_entity.pdbx_description
1 polymer ?
#
loop_
_entity_poly.entity_id
_entity_poly.type
_entity_poly.pdbx_seq_one_letter_code
_entity_poly.pdbx_strand_id
1 'polypeptide(L)' 'MSRLDELIGELCPDGVELTPLGDFAQLVRGNGMPETVLTDEGIAAIRYERISKHD' A
#
# COMPACT_ATOMS: atom_id res chain seq x y z
N MET A 1 -19.56 16.56 4.58
CA MET A 1 -18.87 15.83 3.49
C MET A 1 -17.38 16.01 3.70
N SER A 2 -16.59 14.99 3.41
CA SER A 2 -15.14 15.10 3.46
C SER A 2 -14.62 15.74 2.17
N ARG A 3 -13.41 16.32 2.21
CA ARG A 3 -12.72 16.81 1.01
C ARG A 3 -12.56 15.73 -0.07
N LEU A 4 -12.50 14.46 0.33
CA LEU A 4 -12.42 13.34 -0.61
C LEU A 4 -13.73 13.17 -1.41
N ASP A 5 -14.88 13.31 -0.75
CA ASP A 5 -16.19 13.18 -1.40
C ASP A 5 -16.39 14.28 -2.46
N GLU A 6 -15.94 15.50 -2.17
CA GLU A 6 -15.97 16.63 -3.10
C GLU A 6 -15.12 16.36 -4.35
N LEU A 7 -13.89 15.89 -4.15
CA LEU A 7 -12.96 15.57 -5.24
C LEU A 7 -13.46 14.39 -6.10
N ILE A 8 -14.09 13.38 -5.49
CA ILE A 8 -14.70 12.28 -6.24
C ILE A 8 -15.83 12.80 -7.15
N GLY A 9 -16.69 13.68 -6.63
CA GLY A 9 -17.78 14.28 -7.42
C GLY A 9 -17.29 15.15 -8.57
N GLU A 10 -16.19 15.89 -8.39
CA GLU A 10 -15.62 16.75 -9.43
C GLU A 10 -14.84 15.96 -10.49
N LEU A 11 -13.99 15.02 -10.06
CA LEU A 11 -13.02 14.35 -10.93
C LEU A 11 -13.53 13.03 -11.52
N CYS A 12 -14.49 12.38 -10.86
CA CYS A 12 -15.06 11.08 -11.26
C CYS A 12 -16.60 11.13 -11.25
N PRO A 13 -17.23 12.04 -12.03
CA PRO A 13 -18.68 12.26 -11.97
C PRO A 13 -19.51 11.02 -12.37
N ASP A 14 -18.96 10.17 -13.23
CA ASP A 14 -19.59 8.91 -13.67
C ASP A 14 -19.12 7.69 -12.85
N GLY A 15 -18.31 7.92 -11.81
CA GLY A 15 -17.65 6.88 -11.03
C GLY A 15 -16.35 6.36 -11.67
N VAL A 16 -15.80 5.28 -11.08
CA VAL A 16 -14.59 4.60 -11.57
C VAL A 16 -14.83 3.09 -11.61
N GLU A 17 -14.18 2.40 -12.54
CA GLU A 17 -14.23 0.94 -12.61
C GLU A 17 -13.55 0.30 -11.39
N LEU A 18 -14.14 -0.78 -10.87
CA LEU A 18 -13.52 -1.63 -9.86
C LEU A 18 -12.90 -2.85 -10.52
N THR A 19 -11.59 -2.86 -10.63
CA THR A 19 -10.83 -3.98 -11.21
C THR A 19 -10.05 -4.73 -10.11
N PRO A 20 -10.07 -6.08 -10.09
CA PRO A 20 -9.19 -6.86 -9.23
C PRO A 20 -7.71 -6.48 -9.39
N LEU A 21 -6.98 -6.38 -8.27
CA LEU A 21 -5.54 -6.04 -8.31
C LEU A 21 -4.73 -7.01 -9.16
N GLY A 22 -5.10 -8.28 -9.20
CA GLY A 22 -4.41 -9.31 -9.99
C GLY A 22 -4.52 -9.12 -11.50
N ASP A 23 -5.45 -8.30 -11.98
CA ASP A 23 -5.67 -8.12 -13.42
C ASP A 23 -4.69 -7.12 -14.04
N PHE A 24 -4.13 -6.21 -13.25
CA PHE A 24 -3.20 -5.17 -13.71
C PHE A 24 -1.89 -5.10 -12.92
N ALA A 25 -1.77 -5.80 -11.80
CA ALA A 25 -0.57 -5.81 -10.97
C ALA A 25 -0.14 -7.23 -10.58
N GLN A 26 1.17 -7.43 -10.51
CA GLN A 26 1.73 -8.65 -9.94
C GLN A 26 1.80 -8.54 -8.42
N LEU A 27 1.06 -9.41 -7.73
CA LEU A 27 1.16 -9.52 -6.27
C LEU A 27 2.39 -10.34 -5.90
N VAL A 28 3.43 -9.67 -5.39
CA VAL A 28 4.65 -10.33 -4.91
C VAL A 28 4.67 -10.33 -3.40
N ARG A 29 4.81 -11.52 -2.80
CA ARG A 29 5.07 -11.64 -1.37
C ARG A 29 6.56 -11.40 -1.12
N GLY A 30 6.88 -10.32 -0.42
CA GLY A 30 8.24 -10.07 0.02
C GLY A 30 8.73 -11.16 0.99
N ASN A 31 10.03 -11.40 0.99
CA ASN A 31 10.67 -12.19 2.05
C ASN A 31 10.83 -11.32 3.31
N GLY A 32 10.83 -11.94 4.49
CA GLY A 32 11.10 -11.22 5.72
C GLY A 32 12.46 -10.52 5.65
N MET A 33 12.49 -9.22 5.92
CA MET A 33 13.71 -8.42 5.96
C MET A 33 14.13 -8.23 7.43
N PRO A 34 15.04 -9.07 7.96
CA PRO A 34 15.52 -8.90 9.33
C PRO A 34 16.25 -7.56 9.48
N GLU A 35 16.38 -7.07 10.71
CA GLU A 35 17.10 -5.82 10.96
C GLU A 35 18.58 -5.91 10.59
N THR A 36 19.17 -7.10 10.72
CA THR A 36 20.57 -7.39 10.40
C THR A 36 20.96 -7.18 8.94
N VAL A 37 20.00 -7.05 8.03
CA VAL A 37 20.28 -6.75 6.61
C VAL A 37 20.17 -5.27 6.27
N LEU A 38 19.86 -4.40 7.24
CA LEU A 38 19.91 -2.95 7.06
C LEU A 38 21.35 -2.45 7.07
N THR A 39 21.64 -1.48 6.20
CA THR A 39 22.94 -0.82 6.06
C THR A 39 22.76 0.70 6.15
N ASP A 40 23.82 1.42 6.53
CA ASP A 40 23.78 2.88 6.65
C ASP A 40 23.77 3.61 5.29
N GLU A 41 24.09 2.90 4.21
CA GLU A 41 24.11 3.40 2.83
C GLU A 41 23.15 2.58 1.95
N GLY A 42 22.49 3.24 0.98
CA GLY A 42 21.66 2.58 -0.02
C GLY A 42 20.24 3.15 -0.16
N ILE A 43 19.29 2.30 -0.56
CA ILE A 43 17.88 2.67 -0.73
C ILE A 43 17.19 2.69 0.63
N ALA A 44 16.42 3.74 0.91
CA ALA A 44 15.67 3.86 2.16
C ALA A 44 14.69 2.69 2.34
N ALA A 45 14.81 2.01 3.48
CA ALA A 45 13.91 0.94 3.87
C ALA A 45 12.70 1.49 4.63
N ILE A 46 11.49 1.10 4.21
CA ILE A 46 10.26 1.38 4.97
C ILE A 46 9.89 0.11 5.75
N ARG A 47 9.86 0.21 7.08
CA ARG A 47 9.43 -0.86 7.97
C ARG A 47 8.08 -0.49 8.57
N TYR A 48 7.09 -1.33 8.37
CA TYR A 48 5.84 -1.28 9.12
C TYR A 48 5.94 -2.24 10.31
N GLU A 49 5.55 -1.80 11.49
CA GLU A 49 5.59 -2.66 12.68
C GLU A 49 4.63 -3.84 12.52
N ARG A 50 5.03 -4.98 13.07
CA ARG A 50 4.25 -6.22 12.99
C ARG A 50 3.03 -6.10 13.91
N ILE A 51 1.84 -6.15 13.33
CA ILE A 51 0.61 -6.36 14.11
C ILE A 51 0.56 -7.85 14.49
N SER A 52 0.98 -8.18 15.71
CA SER A 52 0.77 -9.51 16.28
C SER A 52 -0.53 -9.55 17.03
N LYS A 53 -1.41 -10.50 16.69
CA LYS A 53 -2.48 -10.92 17.61
C LYS A 53 -1.80 -11.63 18.79
N HIS A 54 -2.08 -11.19 20.01
CA HIS A 54 -1.87 -11.99 21.20
C HIS A 54 -3.09 -12.91 21.31
N ASP A 55 -2.87 -14.21 21.48
CA ASP A 55 -3.95 -15.13 21.84
C ASP A 55 -4.48 -14.81 23.26
#